data_AF-A0A1E5L583-F1
#
_entry.id   AF-A0A1E5L583-F1
#
_cell.length_a   1.000
_cell.length_b   1.000
_cell.length_c   1.000
_cell.angle_alpha   90.00
_cell.angle_beta   90.00
_cell.angle_gamma   90.00
#
_symmetry.space_group_name_H-M   'P 1'
#
loop_
_entity.id
_entity.type
_entity.pdbx_description
1 polymer ?
#
loop_
_entity_poly.entity_id
_entity_poly.type
_entity_poly.pdbx_seq_one_letter_code
_entity_poly.pdbx_strand_id
1 'polypeptide(L)'
;MIHQKILFKLLCVYMLSVMDYIITRTALAKGAIEANPILAPIIESPIGMTIKLMAPLIVLAYLWYRRNSNPFRVNYTAAFLVLFYSLVVTWNVSVYVFYLI
;
A
#
# COMPACT_ATOMS: atom_id res chain seq x y z
N MET A 1 10.90 -22.75 4.69
CA MET A 1 11.06 -21.47 5.45
C MET A 1 10.97 -20.21 4.58
N ILE A 2 11.75 -20.06 3.49
CA ILE A 2 11.76 -18.80 2.72
C ILE A 2 10.39 -18.42 2.12
N HIS A 3 9.64 -19.40 1.61
CA HIS A 3 8.29 -19.16 1.07
C HIS A 3 7.29 -18.70 2.14
N GLN A 4 7.38 -19.21 3.37
CA GLN A 4 6.54 -18.72 4.49
C GLN A 4 6.89 -17.27 4.84
N LYS A 5 8.19 -16.91 4.85
CA LYS A 5 8.63 -15.52 5.05
C LYS A 5 8.12 -14.59 3.94
N ILE A 6 8.13 -15.05 2.69
CA ILE A 6 7.57 -14.28 1.56
C ILE A 6 6.06 -14.10 1.75
N LEU A 7 5.31 -15.17 2.02
CA LEU A 7 3.87 -15.10 2.21
C LEU A 7 3.50 -14.12 3.33
N PHE A 8 4.15 -14.24 4.49
CA PHE A 8 3.95 -13.32 5.61
C PHE A 8 4.15 -11.86 5.21
N LYS A 9 5.26 -11.55 4.51
CA LYS A 9 5.53 -10.17 4.05
C LYS A 9 4.51 -9.67 3.03
N LEU A 10 4.09 -10.51 2.09
CA LEU A 10 3.07 -10.13 1.11
C LEU A 10 1.73 -9.85 1.80
N LEU A 11 1.36 -10.63 2.82
CA LEU A 11 0.19 -10.36 3.64
C LEU A 11 0.34 -9.05 4.43
N CYS A 12 1.50 -8.78 5.02
CA CYS A 12 1.77 -7.50 5.68
C CYS A 12 1.61 -6.31 4.72
N VAL A 13 2.18 -6.39 3.51
CA VAL A 13 2.01 -5.34 2.50
C VAL A 13 0.54 -5.15 2.15
N TYR A 14 -0.21 -6.24 1.93
CA TYR A 14 -1.64 -6.14 1.64
C TYR A 14 -2.42 -5.45 2.76
N MET A 15 -2.18 -5.85 4.01
CA MET A 15 -2.84 -5.23 5.18
C MET A 15 -2.49 -3.74 5.29
N LEU A 16 -1.22 -3.37 5.07
CA LEU A 16 -0.80 -1.97 5.03
C LEU A 16 -1.47 -1.21 3.89
N SER A 17 -1.59 -1.78 2.69
CA SER A 17 -2.30 -1.16 1.57
C SER A 17 -3.80 -0.97 1.84
N VAL A 18 -4.44 -1.92 2.53
CA VAL A 18 -5.85 -1.79 2.94
C VAL A 18 -6.00 -0.69 4.01
N MET A 19 -5.11 -0.64 5.00
CA MET A 19 -5.10 0.44 5.99
C MET A 19 -4.90 1.80 5.32
N ASP A 20 -3.94 1.91 4.41
CA ASP A 20 -3.67 3.11 3.61
C ASP A 20 -4.92 3.57 2.84
N TYR A 21 -5.60 2.64 2.17
CA TYR A 21 -6.86 2.90 1.48
C TYR A 21 -7.93 3.45 2.43
N ILE A 22 -8.15 2.81 3.58
CA ILE A 22 -9.18 3.22 4.55
C ILE A 22 -8.85 4.62 5.07
N ILE A 23 -7.61 4.86 5.50
CA ILE A 23 -7.17 6.14 6.05
C ILE A 23 -7.34 7.25 5.02
N THR A 24 -6.86 7.03 3.79
CA THR A 24 -7.01 7.99 2.69
C THR A 24 -8.48 8.32 2.44
N ARG A 25 -9.35 7.30 2.34
CA ARG A 25 -10.79 7.49 2.12
C ARG A 25 -11.41 8.34 3.23
N THR A 26 -11.06 8.06 4.47
CA THR A 26 -11.59 8.78 5.63
C THR A 26 -11.05 10.21 5.74
N ALA A 27 -9.80 10.45 5.35
CA ALA A 27 -9.20 11.78 5.34
C ALA A 27 -9.82 12.66 4.24
N LEU A 28 -9.98 12.13 3.02
CA LEU A 28 -10.64 12.83 1.91
C LEU A 28 -12.09 13.20 2.26
N ALA A 29 -12.82 12.30 2.93
CA ALA A 29 -14.18 12.57 3.41
C ALA A 29 -14.26 13.73 4.43
N LYS A 30 -13.14 14.09 5.07
CA LYS A 30 -13.01 15.23 6.00
C LYS A 30 -12.43 16.49 5.35
N GLY A 31 -12.22 16.49 4.03
CA GLY A 31 -11.69 17.64 3.29
C GLY A 31 -10.17 17.67 3.17
N ALA A 32 -9.46 16.58 3.49
CA ALA A 32 -8.05 16.47 3.18
C ALA A 32 -7.82 16.45 1.66
N ILE A 33 -6.67 16.96 1.22
CA ILE A 33 -6.24 16.95 -0.18
C ILE A 33 -5.00 16.06 -0.31
N GLU A 34 -4.91 15.32 -1.41
CA GLU A 34 -3.73 14.51 -1.70
C GLU A 34 -2.54 15.43 -2.04
N ALA A 35 -1.54 15.49 -1.14
CA ALA A 35 -0.37 16.35 -1.33
C ALA A 35 0.57 15.87 -2.44
N ASN A 36 0.46 14.61 -2.87
CA ASN A 36 1.30 14.06 -3.92
C ASN A 36 0.78 14.47 -5.30
N PRO A 37 1.49 15.33 -6.06
CA PRO A 37 1.01 15.86 -7.33
C PRO A 37 0.84 14.79 -8.42
N ILE A 38 1.49 13.63 -8.29
CA ILE A 38 1.35 12.50 -9.22
C ILE A 38 0.13 11.66 -8.87
N LEU A 39 -0.12 11.46 -7.57
CA LEU A 39 -1.20 10.61 -7.06
C LEU A 39 -2.53 11.36 -6.95
N ALA A 40 -2.51 12.68 -6.76
CA ALA A 40 -3.70 13.52 -6.69
C ALA A 40 -4.68 13.32 -7.86
N PRO A 41 -4.27 13.45 -9.14
CA PRO A 41 -5.20 13.26 -10.26
C PRO A 41 -5.74 11.83 -10.36
N ILE A 42 -4.99 10.85 -9.83
CA ILE A 42 -5.44 9.46 -9.79
C ILE A 42 -6.50 9.32 -8.69
N ILE A 43 -6.21 9.75 -7.47
CA ILE A 43 -7.07 9.58 -6.29
C ILE A 43 -8.36 10.38 -6.39
N GLU A 44 -8.30 11.59 -6.95
CA GLU A 44 -9.47 12.45 -7.18
C GLU A 44 -10.35 11.95 -8.34
N SER A 45 -9.86 11.02 -9.16
CA SER A 45 -10.68 10.41 -10.21
C SER A 45 -11.72 9.43 -9.63
N PRO A 46 -12.85 9.19 -10.32
CA PRO A 46 -13.89 8.25 -9.86
C PRO A 46 -13.38 6.82 -9.63
N ILE A 47 -12.26 6.45 -10.27
CA ILE A 47 -11.68 5.10 -10.23
C ILE A 47 -10.43 5.07 -9.34
N GLY A 48 -9.96 6.21 -8.85
CA GLY A 48 -8.72 6.37 -8.09
C GLY A 48 -8.61 5.45 -6.90
N MET A 49 -9.67 5.43 -6.10
CA MET A 49 -9.76 4.59 -4.91
C MET A 49 -9.74 3.08 -5.27
N THR A 50 -10.37 2.71 -6.37
CA THR A 50 -10.33 1.32 -6.87
C THR A 50 -8.93 0.94 -7.34
N ILE A 51 -8.24 1.83 -8.07
CA ILE A 51 -6.84 1.62 -8.51
C ILE A 51 -5.92 1.47 -7.30
N LYS A 52 -6.09 2.31 -6.28
CA LYS A 52 -5.28 2.28 -5.05
C LYS A 52 -5.38 0.94 -4.31
N LEU A 53 -6.53 0.27 -4.39
CA LEU A 53 -6.73 -1.06 -3.79
C LEU A 53 -6.27 -2.21 -4.72
N MET A 54 -6.54 -2.10 -6.02
CA MET A 54 -6.26 -3.19 -6.98
C MET A 54 -4.80 -3.27 -7.42
N ALA A 55 -4.10 -2.14 -7.54
CA ALA A 55 -2.70 -2.12 -7.97
C ALA A 55 -1.78 -2.91 -7.02
N PRO A 56 -1.86 -2.75 -5.68
CA PRO A 56 -1.11 -3.59 -4.75
C PRO A 56 -1.42 -5.08 -4.93
N LEU A 57 -2.69 -5.46 -5.10
CA LEU A 57 -3.07 -6.87 -5.32
C LEU A 57 -2.39 -7.47 -6.55
N ILE A 58 -2.34 -6.74 -7.67
CA ILE A 58 -1.69 -7.18 -8.91
C ILE A 58 -0.19 -7.37 -8.67
N VAL A 59 0.48 -6.42 -8.01
CA VAL A 59 1.91 -6.50 -7.69
C VAL A 59 2.21 -7.70 -6.77
N LEU A 60 1.39 -7.90 -5.74
CA LEU A 60 1.56 -9.01 -4.80
C LEU A 60 1.32 -10.37 -5.47
N ALA A 61 0.33 -10.47 -6.36
CA ALA A 61 0.09 -11.67 -7.17
C ALA A 61 1.28 -11.98 -8.09
N TYR A 62 1.86 -10.96 -8.73
CA TYR A 62 3.06 -11.12 -9.54
C TYR A 62 4.27 -11.59 -8.72
N LEU A 63 4.52 -10.99 -7.56
CA LEU A 63 5.58 -11.41 -6.66
C LEU A 63 5.39 -12.84 -6.17
N TRP A 64 4.14 -13.22 -5.86
CA TRP A 64 3.81 -14.60 -5.51
C TRP A 64 4.10 -15.56 -6.66
N TYR A 65 3.71 -15.24 -7.89
CA TYR A 65 4.01 -16.06 -9.07
C TYR A 65 5.52 -16.26 -9.27
N ARG A 66 6.32 -15.21 -9.09
CA ARG A 66 7.79 -15.25 -9.27
C ARG A 66 8.55 -15.86 -8.10
N ARG A 67 7.89 -16.24 -7.00
CA ARG A 67 8.52 -16.74 -5.77
C ARG A 67 9.41 -17.97 -5.96
N ASN A 68 9.09 -18.81 -6.95
CA ASN A 68 9.85 -20.04 -7.23
C ASN A 68 11.05 -19.77 -8.14
N SER A 69 10.93 -18.83 -9.08
CA SER A 69 12.02 -18.51 -10.02
C SER A 69 13.13 -17.69 -9.37
N ASN A 70 12.80 -16.80 -8.42
CA ASN A 70 13.77 -15.89 -7.79
C ASN A 70 13.44 -15.61 -6.31
N PRO A 71 13.48 -16.62 -5.42
CA PRO A 71 12.97 -16.50 -4.05
C PRO A 71 13.68 -15.42 -3.23
N PHE A 72 15.00 -15.25 -3.39
CA PHE A 72 15.77 -14.25 -2.65
C PHE A 72 15.39 -12.82 -3.06
N ARG A 73 15.36 -12.54 -4.37
CA ARG A 73 14.96 -11.21 -4.89
C ARG A 73 13.54 -10.87 -4.46
N VAL A 74 12.60 -11.82 -4.61
CA VAL A 74 11.20 -11.63 -4.18
C VAL A 74 11.12 -11.34 -2.68
N ASN A 75 11.89 -12.05 -1.85
CA ASN A 75 11.93 -11.84 -0.41
C ASN A 75 12.50 -10.47 -0.01
N TYR A 76 13.53 -9.97 -0.71
CA TYR A 76 14.08 -8.63 -0.50
C TYR A 76 13.10 -7.55 -0.97
N THR A 77 12.51 -7.70 -2.15
CA THR A 77 11.47 -6.79 -2.65
C THR A 77 10.28 -6.73 -1.69
N ALA A 78 9.78 -7.87 -1.21
CA ALA A 78 8.69 -7.91 -0.25
C ALA A 78 9.07 -7.23 1.08
N ALA A 79 10.30 -7.43 1.58
CA ALA A 79 10.77 -6.75 2.79
C ALA A 79 10.86 -5.22 2.60
N PHE A 80 11.38 -4.77 1.46
CA PHE A 80 11.42 -3.37 1.09
C PHE A 80 10.01 -2.78 1.01
N LEU A 81 9.06 -3.47 0.36
CA LEU A 81 7.67 -3.03 0.26
C LEU A 81 7.00 -2.91 1.63
N VAL A 82 7.24 -3.84 2.56
CA VAL A 82 6.74 -3.72 3.94
C VAL A 82 7.25 -2.42 4.57
N LEU A 83 8.56 -2.16 4.48
CA LEU A 83 9.18 -0.96 5.06
C LEU A 83 8.61 0.32 4.44
N PHE A 84 8.51 0.36 3.12
CA PHE A 84 7.97 1.49 2.37
C PHE A 84 6.49 1.75 2.72
N TYR A 85 5.63 0.73 2.69
CA TYR A 85 4.22 0.89 3.01
C TYR A 85 3.98 1.24 4.49
N SER A 86 4.82 0.78 5.41
CA SER A 86 4.75 1.22 6.81
C SER A 86 4.99 2.72 6.94
N LEU A 87 5.94 3.28 6.19
CA LEU A 87 6.18 4.73 6.16
C LEU A 87 5.00 5.50 5.56
N VAL A 88 4.44 5.00 4.45
CA VAL A 88 3.26 5.61 3.80
C VAL A 88 2.06 5.61 4.74
N VAL A 89 1.76 4.48 5.39
CA VAL A 89 0.66 4.40 6.36
C VAL A 89 0.91 5.33 7.54
N THR A 90 2.14 5.37 8.08
CA THR A 90 2.49 6.27 9.19
C THR A 90 2.26 7.73 8.81
N TRP A 91 2.66 8.13 7.60
CA TRP A 91 2.39 9.45 7.06
C TRP A 91 0.90 9.73 6.92
N ASN A 92 0.13 8.81 6.34
CA ASN A 92 -1.30 9.02 6.16
C ASN A 92 -2.08 9.02 7.48
N VAL A 93 -1.61 8.29 8.50
CA VAL A 93 -2.13 8.40 9.87
C VAL A 93 -1.86 9.80 10.42
N SER A 94 -0.65 10.36 10.26
CA SER A 94 -0.36 11.70 10.78
C SER A 94 -1.21 12.78 10.10
N VAL A 95 -1.40 12.68 8.78
CA VAL A 95 -2.34 13.53 8.04
C VAL A 95 -3.77 13.37 8.58
N TYR A 96 -4.26 12.14 8.71
CA TYR A 96 -5.61 11.90 9.23
C TYR A 96 -5.83 12.45 10.64
N VAL A 97 -4.84 12.32 11.53
CA VAL A 97 -4.87 12.88 12.88
C VAL A 97 -4.89 14.42 12.86
N PHE A 98 -4.14 15.05 11.95
CA PHE A 98 -4.18 16.50 11.79
C PHE A 98 -5.56 17.02 11.38
N TYR A 99 -6.29 16.29 10.53
CA TYR A 99 -7.67 16.64 10.13
C TYR A 99 -8.76 16.19 11.14
N LEU A 100 -8.37 15.56 12.26
CA LEU A 100 -9.27 15.18 13.35
C LEU A 100 -9.36 16.22 14.46
N ILE A 101 -8.34 17.07 14.59
CA ILE A 101 -8.19 18.12 15.60
C ILE A 101 -8.66 19.45 15.00
#